data_AF-A0A3B0PK82-F1
#
_entry.id   AF-A0A3B0PK82-F1
#
_cell.length_a   1.000
_cell.length_b   1.000
_cell.length_c   1.000
_cell.angle_alpha   90.00
_cell.angle_beta   90.00
_cell.angle_gamma   90.00
#
_symmetry.space_group_name_H-M   'P 1'
#
loop_
_entity.id
_entity.type
_entity.pdbx_description
1 polymer ?
#
loop_
_entity_poly.entity_id
_entity_poly.type
_entity_poly.pdbx_seq_one_letter_code
_entity_poly.pdbx_strand_id
1 'polypeptide(L)' 'MAKIFAALPNKLPLLELFFESKNTSALKYIKNKEIDELSMISNNKVNTLADDW' A
#
# COMPACT_ATOMS: atom_id res chain seq x y z
N MET A 1 6.26 10.81 4.85
CA MET A 1 5.50 9.81 4.05
C MET A 1 5.04 10.31 2.69
N ALA A 2 4.33 11.44 2.55
CA ALA A 2 3.77 11.88 1.25
C ALA A 2 4.79 12.02 0.09
N LYS A 3 6.04 12.39 0.39
CA LYS A 3 7.07 12.63 -0.63
C LYS A 3 7.48 11.40 -1.44
N ILE A 4 7.43 10.20 -0.84
CA ILE A 4 7.89 8.99 -1.55
C ILE A 4 6.88 8.52 -2.59
N PHE A 5 5.59 8.62 -2.29
CA PHE A 5 4.52 8.27 -3.23
C PHE A 5 4.39 9.29 -4.37
N ALA A 6 4.76 10.55 -4.14
CA ALA A 6 4.84 11.56 -5.19
C ALA A 6 5.97 11.29 -6.20
N ALA A 7 7.06 10.64 -5.77
CA ALA A 7 8.16 10.25 -6.64
C ALA A 7 7.87 9.00 -7.48
N LEU A 8 6.85 8.20 -7.11
CA LEU A 8 6.44 7.05 -7.90
C LEU A 8 5.86 7.53 -9.25
N PRO A 9 6.11 6.80 -10.35
CA PRO A 9 5.45 7.04 -11.63
C PRO A 9 3.92 7.07 -11.51
N ASN A 10 3.27 7.65 -12.52
CA ASN A 10 1.80 7.60 -12.63
C ASN A 10 1.30 6.23 -13.08
N LYS A 11 2.11 5.47 -13.83
CA LYS A 11 1.83 4.10 -14.27
C LYS A 11 2.82 3.13 -13.64
N LEU A 12 2.31 2.12 -12.95
CA LEU A 12 3.08 1.13 -12.21
C LEU A 12 2.62 -0.25 -12.68
N PRO A 13 3.49 -1.07 -13.31
CA PRO A 13 3.11 -2.44 -13.67
C PRO A 13 2.90 -3.30 -12.41
N LEU A 14 3.66 -3.04 -11.33
CA LEU A 14 3.53 -3.72 -10.05
C LEU A 14 3.81 -2.74 -8.91
N LEU A 15 2.96 -2.76 -7.88
CA LEU A 15 3.20 -2.10 -6.61
C LEU A 15 3.03 -3.10 -5.45
N GLU A 16 4.08 -3.30 -4.67
CA GLU A 16 4.03 -4.10 -3.44
C GLU A 16 4.13 -3.19 -2.22
N LEU A 17 3.16 -3.31 -1.32
CA LEU A 17 3.07 -2.51 -0.10
C LEU A 17 3.23 -3.39 1.13
N PHE A 18 4.21 -3.02 1.95
CA PHE A 18 4.43 -3.64 3.25
C PHE A 18 3.78 -2.84 4.38
N PHE A 19 2.96 -3.51 5.19
CA PHE A 19 2.29 -2.97 6.36
C PHE A 19 2.87 -3.53 7.66
N GLU A 20 3.55 -2.66 8.43
CA GLU A 20 4.03 -2.98 9.77
C GLU A 20 2.90 -2.92 10.83
N SER A 21 1.79 -2.24 10.51
CA SER A 21 0.61 -2.08 11.36
C SER A 21 -0.66 -1.95 10.50
N LYS A 22 -1.84 -1.92 11.11
CA LYS A 22 -3.13 -1.68 10.41
C LYS A 22 -3.31 -0.24 9.88
N ASN A 23 -2.29 0.62 9.98
CA ASN A 23 -2.37 1.99 9.48
C ASN A 23 -2.29 2.02 7.93
N THR A 24 -3.44 2.20 7.29
CA THR A 24 -3.58 2.27 5.83
C THR A 24 -3.62 3.71 5.29
N SER A 25 -3.36 4.72 6.12
CA SER A 25 -3.49 6.14 5.74
C SER A 25 -2.63 6.57 4.54
N ALA A 26 -1.58 5.81 4.22
CA ALA A 26 -0.71 6.05 3.07
C ALA A 26 -1.34 5.68 1.72
N LEU A 27 -2.35 4.79 1.69
CA LEU A 27 -3.01 4.35 0.46
C LEU A 27 -3.66 5.52 -0.31
N LYS A 28 -4.07 6.58 0.39
CA LYS A 28 -4.62 7.78 -0.25
C LYS A 28 -3.67 8.43 -1.26
N TYR A 29 -2.35 8.23 -1.13
CA TYR A 29 -1.36 8.84 -2.01
C TYR A 29 -1.15 8.06 -3.33
N ILE A 30 -1.67 6.84 -3.42
CA ILE A 30 -1.62 6.04 -4.65
C ILE A 30 -2.97 5.95 -5.37
N LYS A 31 -4.03 6.57 -4.81
CA LYS A 31 -5.40 6.53 -5.34
C LYS A 31 -5.51 6.93 -6.82
N ASN A 32 -4.68 7.86 -7.27
CA ASN A 32 -4.73 8.41 -8.62
C ASN A 32 -3.68 7.80 -9.57
N LYS A 33 -3.04 6.70 -9.16
CA LYS A 33 -2.03 6.01 -9.97
C LYS A 33 -2.69 4.85 -10.72
N GLU A 34 -2.24 4.61 -11.95
CA GLU A 34 -2.57 3.41 -12.71
C GLU A 34 -1.64 2.29 -12.24
N ILE A 35 -2.21 1.22 -11.67
CA ILE A 35 -1.47 0.10 -11.10
C ILE A 35 -2.05 -1.19 -11.72
N ASP A 36 -1.23 -1.91 -12.48
CA ASP A 36 -1.69 -3.16 -13.14
C ASP A 36 -1.78 -4.31 -12.13
N GLU A 37 -0.80 -4.43 -11.23
CA GLU A 37 -0.79 -5.41 -10.14
C GLU A 37 -0.50 -4.76 -8.77
N LEU A 38 -1.32 -5.06 -7.77
CA LEU A 38 -1.17 -4.59 -6.39
C LEU A 38 -1.03 -5.77 -5.41
N SER A 39 0.10 -5.83 -4.72
CA SER A 39 0.36 -6.80 -3.65
C SER A 39 0.40 -6.08 -2.30
N MET A 40 -0.25 -6.67 -1.30
CA MET A 40 -0.24 -6.19 0.08
C MET A 40 0.29 -7.29 0.98
N ILE A 41 1.40 -7.01 1.65
CA ILE A 41 2.04 -7.92 2.59
C ILE A 41 2.13 -7.25 3.96
N SER A 42 2.14 -8.05 5.01
CA SER A 42 2.29 -7.55 6.38
C SER A 42 3.21 -8.46 7.17
N ASN A 43 3.60 -8.03 8.37
CA ASN A 43 4.35 -8.89 9.28
C ASN A 43 3.43 -9.90 9.98
N ASN A 44 4.03 -10.92 10.60
CA ASN A 44 3.29 -11.96 11.34
C ASN A 44 2.56 -11.45 12.60
N LYS A 45 2.68 -10.16 12.94
CA LYS A 45 2.02 -9.52 14.09
C LYS A 45 0.74 -8.80 13.69
N VAL A 46 0.59 -8.44 12.42
CA VAL A 46 -0.63 -7.87 11.87
C VAL A 46 -1.51 -9.03 11.40
N ASN A 47 -2.58 -9.31 12.14
CA ASN A 47 -3.55 -10.30 11.70
C ASN A 47 -4.34 -9.75 10.50
N THR A 48 -3.94 -10.14 9.29
CA THR A 48 -4.56 -9.77 8.01
C THR A 48 -5.91 -10.46 7.76
N LEU A 49 -6.31 -11.38 8.63
CA LEU A 49 -7.57 -12.11 8.54
C LEU A 49 -8.58 -11.62 9.58
N ALA A 50 -8.23 -10.58 10.36
CA ALA A 50 -9.13 -10.03 11.36
C ALA A 50 -10.19 -9.15 10.67
N ASP A 51 -11.45 -9.28 11.10
CA ASP A 51 -12.60 -8.58 10.50
C ASP A 51 -12.56 -7.05 10.68
N ASP A 52 -11.74 -6.55 11.61
CA ASP A 52 -11.60 -5.14 11.99
C ASP A 52 -10.57 -4.40 11.13
N TRP A 53 -10.37 -4.83 9.88
CA TRP A 53 -9.39 -4.25 8.98
C TRP A 53 -9.92 -3.10 8.12
#